data_AF-A0A6C0J5P4-F1
#
_entry.id   AF-A0A6C0J5P4-F1
#
_cell.length_a   1.000
_cell.length_b   1.000
_cell.length_c   1.000
_cell.angle_alpha   90.00
_cell.angle_beta   90.00
_cell.angle_gamma   90.00
#
_symmetry.space_group_name_H-M   'P 1'
#
loop_
_entity.id
_entity.type
_entity.pdbx_description
1 polymer ?
#
loop_
_entity_poly.entity_id
_entity_poly.type
_entity_poly.pdbx_seq_one_letter_code
_entity_poly.pdbx_strand_id
1 'polypeptide(L)'
;MYKLQKHFFLGIQLYWSSVMENDNYYFLHMYMYNNNQYGGGLCSICNAPGVNKSTCPLNPNSINPKPIKPIKPIKPIKQIKQIKQITSVVNVKVKYIRPQFQNLKEWTQDPNNVYIGRPGIVFIDKERFPKKGSIWANPFKVSVKLTRKDSLEKYEIYIREKIETEAVYKELLQLNGKNLGCWCKPEECHGDILLKILKEALDK
;
A
#
# COMPACT_ATOMS: atom_id res chain seq x y z
N MET A 1 -20.38 11.32 -13.94
CA MET A 1 -20.39 12.79 -13.78
C MET A 1 -19.01 13.21 -13.31
N TYR A 2 -18.22 13.89 -14.14
CA TYR A 2 -16.81 14.19 -13.84
C TYR A 2 -16.69 15.39 -12.87
N LYS A 3 -15.93 15.25 -11.78
CA LYS A 3 -15.48 16.37 -10.95
C LYS A 3 -13.96 16.54 -11.15
N LEU A 4 -13.56 17.70 -11.68
CA LEU A 4 -12.16 18.11 -11.77
C LEU A 4 -11.74 18.74 -10.44
N GLN A 5 -10.65 18.27 -9.85
CA GLN A 5 -10.00 18.93 -8.70
C GLN A 5 -8.57 19.35 -9.06
N LYS A 6 -8.14 20.50 -8.51
CA LYS A 6 -6.91 21.21 -8.86
C LYS A 6 -5.85 20.98 -7.78
N HIS A 7 -4.68 20.44 -8.14
CA HIS A 7 -3.54 20.32 -7.24
C HIS A 7 -2.23 20.73 -7.92
N PHE A 8 -1.32 21.34 -7.16
CA PHE A 8 0.01 21.80 -7.61
C PHE A 8 1.10 20.84 -7.12
N PHE A 9 1.96 20.38 -8.01
CA PHE A 9 3.18 19.63 -7.68
C PHE A 9 4.35 20.20 -8.48
N LEU A 10 5.44 20.59 -7.80
CA LEU A 10 6.70 21.07 -8.42
C LEU A 10 6.52 22.20 -9.48
N GLY A 11 5.60 23.14 -9.23
CA GLY A 11 5.40 24.30 -10.12
C GLY A 11 4.71 24.00 -11.45
N ILE A 12 4.22 22.78 -11.68
CA ILE A 12 3.48 22.40 -12.89
C ILE A 12 1.99 22.22 -12.53
N GLN A 13 1.11 22.82 -13.34
CA GLN A 13 -0.34 22.75 -13.12
C GLN A 13 -0.94 21.52 -13.82
N LEU A 14 -1.50 20.60 -13.04
CA LEU A 14 -2.04 19.32 -13.50
C LEU A 14 -3.56 19.24 -13.25
N TYR A 15 -4.30 18.66 -14.20
CA TYR A 15 -5.76 18.44 -14.12
C TYR A 15 -6.06 16.94 -14.13
N TRP A 16 -6.97 16.47 -13.26
CA TRP A 16 -7.33 15.05 -13.10
C TRP A 16 -8.84 14.84 -13.09
N SER A 17 -9.32 13.73 -13.67
CA SER A 17 -10.67 13.20 -13.44
C SER A 17 -10.57 11.69 -13.15
N SER A 18 -11.16 11.21 -12.05
CA SER A 18 -11.22 9.79 -11.70
C SER A 18 -12.57 9.17 -12.07
N VAL A 19 -12.54 7.91 -12.49
CA VAL A 19 -13.70 7.00 -12.53
C VAL A 19 -13.30 5.78 -11.72
N MET A 20 -14.09 5.43 -10.70
CA MET A 20 -13.84 4.27 -9.86
C MET A 20 -14.51 3.04 -10.46
N GLU A 21 -13.73 2.04 -10.85
CA GLU A 21 -14.18 0.66 -10.99
C GLU A 21 -13.06 -0.29 -10.51
N ASN A 22 -13.36 -1.06 -9.47
CA ASN A 22 -12.62 -2.24 -9.00
C ASN A 22 -11.09 -2.08 -8.83
N ASP A 23 -10.70 -1.28 -7.84
CA ASP A 23 -9.41 -1.28 -7.11
C ASP A 23 -8.10 -1.27 -7.94
N ASN A 24 -8.17 -1.01 -9.25
CA ASN A 24 -7.01 -0.93 -10.13
C ASN A 24 -6.79 0.50 -10.63
N TYR A 25 -5.66 1.09 -10.25
CA TYR A 25 -5.23 2.38 -10.79
C TYR A 25 -4.79 2.23 -12.26
N TYR A 26 -5.50 2.88 -13.19
CA TYR A 26 -4.99 3.14 -14.53
C TYR A 26 -4.50 4.58 -14.62
N PHE A 27 -3.20 4.79 -14.84
CA PHE A 27 -2.66 6.08 -15.22
C PHE A 27 -2.94 6.32 -16.71
N LEU A 28 -3.76 7.32 -17.05
CA LEU A 28 -3.84 7.83 -18.41
C LEU A 28 -3.66 9.35 -18.45
N HIS A 29 -2.65 9.76 -19.22
CA HIS A 29 -2.29 11.11 -19.67
C HIS A 29 -1.67 12.08 -18.65
N MET A 30 -0.33 12.12 -18.62
CA MET A 30 0.40 13.36 -18.34
C MET A 30 0.27 14.30 -19.55
N TYR A 31 -0.13 15.55 -19.30
CA TYR A 31 -0.08 16.62 -20.30
C TYR A 31 1.21 17.42 -20.10
N MET A 32 2.14 17.32 -21.05
CA MET A 32 3.28 18.23 -21.15
C MET A 32 2.97 19.26 -22.23
N TYR A 33 2.77 20.52 -21.84
CA TYR A 33 2.71 21.62 -22.80
C TYR A 33 4.14 22.03 -23.18
N ASN A 34 4.36 22.28 -24.47
CA ASN A 34 5.65 22.70 -24.98
C ASN A 34 5.92 24.15 -24.50
N ASN A 35 6.92 24.33 -23.62
CA ASN A 35 7.21 25.55 -22.85
C ASN A 35 7.77 26.75 -23.66
N ASN A 36 7.49 26.85 -24.96
CA ASN A 36 8.07 27.92 -25.79
C ASN A 36 7.16 29.14 -26.01
N GLN A 37 6.17 29.39 -25.15
CA GLN A 37 5.44 30.67 -25.14
C GLN A 37 5.38 31.24 -23.73
N TYR A 38 6.40 32.03 -23.39
CA TYR A 38 6.40 32.87 -22.20
C TYR A 38 5.45 34.05 -22.44
N GLY A 39 4.48 34.22 -21.53
CA GLY A 39 3.57 35.39 -21.51
C GLY A 39 2.18 35.10 -22.10
N GLY A 40 1.25 34.72 -21.22
CA GLY A 40 -0.17 34.57 -21.56
C GLY A 40 -0.83 33.54 -20.67
N GLY A 41 -1.71 33.99 -19.76
CA GLY A 41 -2.43 33.12 -18.82
C GLY A 41 -3.24 32.00 -19.50
N LEU A 42 -3.90 31.17 -18.68
CA LEU A 42 -4.72 30.07 -19.18
C LEU A 42 -5.95 30.61 -19.94
N CYS A 43 -6.25 30.02 -21.10
CA CYS A 43 -7.47 30.33 -21.84
C CYS A 43 -8.71 30.08 -20.98
N SER A 44 -9.64 31.02 -20.85
CA SER A 44 -10.83 30.79 -20.01
C SER A 44 -11.86 29.80 -20.59
N ILE A 45 -11.62 29.25 -21.79
CA ILE A 45 -12.54 28.31 -22.48
C ILE A 45 -11.96 26.89 -22.43
N CYS A 46 -10.76 26.69 -22.97
CA CYS A 46 -10.09 25.38 -22.99
C CYS A 46 -9.06 25.18 -21.88
N ASN A 47 -8.74 26.24 -21.13
CA ASN A 47 -7.80 26.22 -20.02
C ASN A 47 -6.36 25.79 -20.41
N ALA A 48 -6.01 25.91 -21.69
CA ALA A 48 -4.65 25.72 -22.17
C ALA A 48 -3.81 27.00 -21.96
N PRO A 49 -2.53 26.89 -21.53
CA PRO A 49 -1.61 28.02 -21.44
C PRO A 49 -1.24 28.56 -22.82
N GLY A 50 -1.05 29.88 -22.96
CA GLY A 50 -0.64 30.50 -24.22
C GLY A 50 -1.71 30.52 -25.33
N VAL A 51 -2.96 30.19 -25.00
CA VAL A 51 -4.10 30.25 -25.92
C VAL A 51 -5.02 31.40 -25.51
N ASN A 52 -5.29 32.33 -26.43
CA ASN A 52 -6.29 33.37 -26.22
C ASN A 52 -7.66 32.94 -26.79
N LYS A 53 -8.74 33.60 -26.37
CA LYS A 53 -10.10 33.28 -26.84
C LYS A 53 -10.22 33.34 -28.37
N SER A 54 -9.58 34.33 -29.01
CA SER A 54 -9.66 34.56 -30.45
C SER A 54 -8.93 33.51 -31.31
N THR A 55 -8.10 32.65 -30.70
CA THR A 55 -7.39 31.55 -31.36
C THR A 55 -7.72 30.18 -30.75
N CYS A 56 -8.64 30.14 -29.78
CA CYS A 56 -9.02 28.92 -29.09
C CYS A 56 -9.81 27.99 -30.01
N PRO A 57 -9.43 26.72 -30.16
CA PRO A 57 -10.13 25.77 -31.01
C PRO A 57 -11.50 25.35 -30.47
N LEU A 58 -11.79 25.63 -29.20
CA LEU A 58 -13.09 25.36 -28.57
C LEU A 58 -13.99 26.61 -28.47
N ASN A 59 -13.54 27.77 -29.01
CA ASN A 59 -14.36 28.98 -29.06
C ASN A 59 -15.12 29.04 -30.40
N PRO A 60 -16.46 29.04 -30.41
CA PRO A 60 -17.25 29.14 -31.64
C PRO A 60 -17.05 30.47 -32.38
N ASN A 61 -16.56 31.51 -31.70
CA ASN A 61 -16.30 32.84 -32.25
C ASN A 61 -14.80 33.09 -32.53
N SER A 62 -14.02 32.03 -32.71
CA SER A 62 -12.58 32.13 -32.98
C SER A 62 -12.31 32.66 -34.40
N ILE A 63 -11.48 33.69 -34.53
CA ILE A 63 -11.18 34.34 -35.83
C ILE A 63 -10.09 33.56 -36.58
N ASN A 64 -9.24 32.83 -35.86
CA ASN A 64 -8.24 31.94 -36.46
C ASN A 64 -7.86 30.81 -35.49
N PRO A 65 -8.73 29.78 -35.34
CA PRO A 65 -8.48 28.70 -34.39
C PRO A 65 -7.22 27.92 -34.80
N LYS A 66 -6.22 27.88 -33.93
CA LYS A 66 -5.04 27.03 -34.18
C LYS A 66 -5.48 25.56 -34.03
N PRO A 67 -5.19 24.68 -35.00
CA PRO A 67 -5.54 23.27 -34.89
C PRO A 67 -4.86 22.67 -33.66
N ILE A 68 -5.63 21.94 -32.85
CA ILE A 68 -5.06 21.10 -31.80
C ILE A 68 -4.20 20.08 -32.53
N LYS A 69 -2.87 20.17 -32.40
CA LYS A 69 -2.00 19.13 -32.96
C LYS A 69 -2.41 17.81 -32.30
N PRO A 70 -2.77 16.77 -33.08
CA PRO A 70 -3.09 15.47 -32.50
C PRO A 70 -1.88 15.03 -31.68
N ILE A 71 -2.09 14.88 -30.37
CA ILE A 71 -1.07 14.33 -29.49
C ILE A 71 -0.85 12.90 -29.98
N LYS A 72 0.38 12.57 -30.40
CA LYS A 72 0.70 11.18 -30.75
C LYS A 72 0.30 10.31 -29.56
N PRO A 73 -0.48 9.23 -29.76
CA PRO A 73 -0.82 8.34 -28.66
C PRO A 73 0.50 7.90 -28.01
N ILE A 74 0.66 8.23 -26.73
CA ILE A 74 1.77 7.68 -25.96
C ILE A 74 1.54 6.18 -26.01
N LYS A 75 2.52 5.41 -26.51
CA LYS A 75 2.43 3.94 -26.51
C LYS A 75 1.99 3.53 -25.10
N PRO A 76 0.99 2.65 -24.94
CA PRO A 76 0.60 2.16 -23.62
C PRO A 76 1.89 1.71 -22.95
N ILE A 77 2.23 2.36 -21.83
CA ILE A 77 3.37 1.99 -21.02
C ILE A 77 3.12 0.51 -20.74
N LYS A 78 3.94 -0.36 -21.32
CA LYS A 78 3.83 -1.81 -21.15
C LYS A 78 3.62 -2.06 -19.66
N GLN A 79 2.40 -2.48 -19.33
CA GLN A 79 1.95 -3.06 -18.07
C GLN A 79 2.88 -2.72 -16.90
N ILE A 80 2.54 -1.69 -16.11
CA ILE A 80 3.21 -1.45 -14.83
C ILE A 80 3.31 -2.82 -14.15
N LYS A 81 4.53 -3.38 -14.02
CA LYS A 81 4.73 -4.66 -13.36
C LYS A 81 4.03 -4.52 -12.01
N GLN A 82 3.02 -5.37 -11.79
CA GLN A 82 2.23 -5.41 -10.57
C GLN A 82 3.22 -5.23 -9.40
N ILE A 83 3.09 -4.15 -8.63
CA ILE A 83 4.01 -3.88 -7.52
C ILE A 83 3.78 -5.04 -6.55
N LYS A 84 4.67 -6.03 -6.59
CA LYS A 84 4.55 -7.24 -5.80
C LYS A 84 4.65 -6.80 -4.34
N GLN A 85 3.54 -6.86 -3.63
CA GLN A 85 3.52 -6.54 -2.20
C GLN A 85 4.52 -7.46 -1.50
N ILE A 86 5.47 -6.87 -0.77
CA ILE A 86 6.50 -7.61 -0.06
C ILE A 86 5.99 -7.90 1.35
N THR A 87 6.06 -9.17 1.77
CA THR A 87 5.72 -9.52 3.16
C THR A 87 6.62 -8.76 4.13
N SER A 88 6.03 -8.14 5.15
CA SER A 88 6.76 -7.35 6.14
C SER A 88 6.27 -7.64 7.55
N VAL A 89 7.12 -7.42 8.57
CA VAL A 89 6.74 -7.54 9.98
C VAL A 89 6.50 -6.15 10.54
N VAL A 90 5.30 -5.89 11.03
CA VAL A 90 4.87 -4.55 11.48
C VAL A 90 4.51 -4.55 12.96
N ASN A 91 4.69 -3.38 13.60
CA ASN A 91 4.32 -3.17 14.98
C ASN A 91 2.83 -2.82 15.10
N VAL A 92 2.08 -3.62 15.86
CA VAL A 92 0.63 -3.40 16.01
C VAL A 92 0.23 -2.68 17.31
N LYS A 93 1.19 -2.12 18.05
CA LYS A 93 0.86 -1.19 19.15
C LYS A 93 0.13 0.02 18.56
N VAL A 94 -0.92 0.49 19.24
CA VAL A 94 -1.82 1.57 18.78
C VAL A 94 -1.08 2.80 18.25
N LYS A 95 0.05 3.18 18.86
CA LYS A 95 0.86 4.32 18.44
C LYS A 95 1.48 4.20 17.03
N TYR A 96 1.60 3.00 16.48
CA TYR A 96 2.17 2.76 15.13
C TYR A 96 1.12 2.52 14.05
N ILE A 97 -0.10 2.14 14.42
CA ILE A 97 -1.18 1.84 13.46
C ILE A 97 -2.13 3.03 13.25
N ARG A 98 -2.11 4.02 14.15
CA ARG A 98 -2.85 5.28 13.98
C ARG A 98 -2.13 6.22 13.01
N PRO A 99 -2.86 7.11 12.30
CA PRO A 99 -4.31 7.29 12.35
C PRO A 99 -5.10 6.31 11.47
N GLN A 100 -4.43 5.47 10.68
CA GLN A 100 -5.06 4.60 9.70
C GLN A 100 -6.02 3.59 10.34
N PHE A 101 -5.67 3.06 11.51
CA PHE A 101 -6.51 2.15 12.28
C PHE A 101 -6.60 2.63 13.72
N GLN A 102 -7.80 2.64 14.30
CA GLN A 102 -8.02 3.12 15.68
C GLN A 102 -7.47 2.16 16.73
N ASN A 103 -7.50 0.86 16.46
CA ASN A 103 -7.08 -0.20 17.37
C ASN A 103 -6.72 -1.51 16.62
N LEU A 104 -6.26 -2.51 17.37
CA LEU A 104 -5.84 -3.81 16.81
C LEU A 104 -6.99 -4.56 16.12
N LYS A 105 -8.23 -4.45 16.62
CA LYS A 105 -9.39 -5.16 16.06
C LYS A 105 -9.69 -4.66 14.64
N GLU A 106 -9.66 -3.35 14.44
CA GLU A 106 -9.80 -2.73 13.11
C GLU A 106 -8.63 -3.11 12.20
N TRP A 107 -7.38 -3.05 12.70
CA TRP A 107 -6.20 -3.43 11.93
C TRP A 107 -6.27 -4.87 11.39
N THR A 108 -6.84 -5.80 12.17
CA THR A 108 -7.03 -7.20 11.76
C THR A 108 -8.17 -7.44 10.76
N GLN A 109 -9.00 -6.44 10.44
CA GLN A 109 -10.05 -6.58 9.41
C GLN A 109 -9.51 -6.36 8.00
N ASP A 110 -8.37 -5.70 7.84
CA ASP A 110 -7.72 -5.53 6.54
C ASP A 110 -7.19 -6.90 6.05
N PRO A 111 -7.59 -7.37 4.86
CA PRO A 111 -7.17 -8.68 4.33
C PRO A 111 -5.67 -8.76 4.06
N ASN A 112 -4.95 -7.64 4.00
CA ASN A 112 -3.49 -7.61 3.85
C ASN A 112 -2.76 -7.81 5.17
N ASN A 113 -3.47 -7.77 6.30
CA ASN A 113 -2.91 -7.83 7.63
C ASN A 113 -3.15 -9.20 8.27
N VAL A 114 -2.11 -9.82 8.81
CA VAL A 114 -2.19 -11.08 9.55
C VAL A 114 -1.61 -10.87 10.93
N TYR A 115 -2.44 -11.02 11.96
CA TYR A 115 -1.93 -11.01 13.34
C TYR A 115 -1.23 -12.33 13.64
N ILE A 116 0.04 -12.23 14.06
CA ILE A 116 0.89 -13.41 14.35
C ILE A 116 1.17 -13.59 15.85
N GLY A 117 0.46 -12.85 16.71
CA GLY A 117 0.70 -12.84 18.15
C GLY A 117 -0.21 -13.76 18.97
N ARG A 118 0.01 -13.73 20.28
CA ARG A 118 -0.76 -14.46 21.30
C ARG A 118 -2.17 -13.86 21.51
N PRO A 119 -3.13 -14.60 22.09
CA PRO A 119 -4.43 -14.03 22.42
C PRO A 119 -4.36 -13.04 23.59
N GLY A 120 -5.39 -12.21 23.72
CA GLY A 120 -5.67 -11.41 24.91
C GLY A 120 -4.63 -10.34 25.26
N ILE A 121 -3.95 -9.78 24.27
CA ILE A 121 -2.88 -8.80 24.50
C ILE A 121 -3.43 -7.41 24.88
N VAL A 122 -4.59 -7.03 24.38
CA VAL A 122 -5.21 -5.72 24.64
C VAL A 122 -6.62 -5.85 25.19
N PHE A 123 -7.13 -4.78 25.78
CA PHE A 123 -8.55 -4.61 26.06
C PHE A 123 -9.19 -3.74 24.97
N ILE A 124 -10.26 -4.21 24.37
CA ILE A 124 -11.12 -3.48 23.43
C ILE A 124 -12.55 -3.72 23.89
N ASP A 125 -13.32 -2.66 24.08
CA ASP A 125 -14.71 -2.73 24.58
C ASP A 125 -14.82 -3.50 25.91
N LYS A 126 -13.87 -3.29 26.83
CA LYS A 126 -13.72 -3.99 28.13
C LYS A 126 -13.43 -5.49 28.04
N GLU A 127 -13.14 -6.02 26.85
CA GLU A 127 -12.82 -7.42 26.65
C GLU A 127 -11.39 -7.65 26.15
N ARG A 128 -10.79 -8.79 26.52
CA ARG A 128 -9.49 -9.21 25.99
C ARG A 128 -9.57 -9.55 24.51
N PHE A 129 -8.68 -8.97 23.71
CA PHE A 129 -8.56 -9.17 22.27
C PHE A 129 -7.10 -9.42 21.84
N PRO A 130 -6.84 -10.23 20.80
CA PRO A 130 -7.80 -11.12 20.13
C PRO A 130 -8.20 -12.30 21.01
N LYS A 131 -9.39 -12.87 20.80
CA LYS A 131 -9.91 -13.99 21.64
C LYS A 131 -9.12 -15.28 21.43
N LYS A 132 -8.67 -15.53 20.19
CA LYS A 132 -7.85 -16.68 19.81
C LYS A 132 -6.44 -16.22 19.44
N GLY A 133 -5.45 -17.07 19.74
CA GLY A 133 -4.08 -16.85 19.31
C GLY A 133 -3.90 -17.18 17.85
N SER A 134 -2.89 -16.56 17.23
CA SER A 134 -2.45 -16.97 15.89
C SER A 134 -1.82 -18.36 15.95
N ILE A 135 -1.97 -19.15 14.89
CA ILE A 135 -1.19 -20.39 14.72
C ILE A 135 0.32 -20.11 14.64
N TRP A 136 0.68 -18.87 14.32
CA TRP A 136 2.04 -18.36 14.22
C TRP A 136 2.58 -17.79 15.54
N ALA A 137 1.78 -17.79 16.61
CA ALA A 137 2.19 -17.21 17.89
C ALA A 137 3.37 -17.96 18.50
N ASN A 138 4.34 -17.22 19.05
CA ASN A 138 5.42 -17.82 19.83
C ASN A 138 4.90 -18.37 21.18
N PRO A 139 4.96 -19.70 21.42
CA PRO A 139 4.51 -20.30 22.68
C PRO A 139 5.49 -20.04 23.83
N PHE A 140 6.76 -19.74 23.54
CA PHE A 140 7.80 -19.51 24.53
C PHE A 140 7.75 -18.06 25.04
N LYS A 141 7.17 -17.84 26.23
CA LYS A 141 7.06 -16.50 26.83
C LYS A 141 8.37 -16.11 27.51
N VAL A 142 8.93 -14.96 27.11
CA VAL A 142 10.06 -14.31 27.79
C VAL A 142 9.74 -14.13 29.27
N SER A 143 10.69 -14.50 30.12
CA SER A 143 10.56 -14.44 31.58
C SER A 143 11.95 -14.28 32.22
N VAL A 144 12.03 -14.19 33.54
CA VAL A 144 13.30 -14.15 34.27
C VAL A 144 14.20 -15.35 33.97
N LYS A 145 13.60 -16.51 33.64
CA LYS A 145 14.32 -17.77 33.34
C LYS A 145 14.52 -18.02 31.84
N LEU A 146 13.94 -17.20 30.96
CA LEU A 146 14.00 -17.40 29.52
C LEU A 146 14.19 -16.07 28.83
N THR A 147 15.39 -15.87 28.29
CA THR A 147 15.73 -14.64 27.59
C THR A 147 14.95 -14.52 26.28
N ARG A 148 14.92 -13.31 25.70
CA ARG A 148 14.35 -13.09 24.37
C ARG A 148 15.05 -13.94 23.31
N LYS A 149 16.38 -14.02 23.37
CA LYS A 149 17.19 -14.82 22.46
C LYS A 149 16.81 -16.30 22.54
N ASP A 150 16.82 -16.89 23.74
CA ASP A 150 16.46 -18.31 23.92
C ASP A 150 15.01 -18.59 23.51
N SER A 151 14.10 -17.64 23.76
CA SER A 151 12.69 -17.73 23.33
C SER A 151 12.54 -17.74 21.81
N LEU A 152 13.37 -16.98 21.09
CA LEU A 152 13.39 -16.92 19.63
C LEU A 152 14.07 -18.14 19.02
N GLU A 153 15.17 -18.62 19.60
CA GLU A 153 15.84 -19.86 19.17
C GLU A 153 14.91 -21.07 19.31
N LYS A 154 14.25 -21.22 20.47
CA LYS A 154 13.23 -22.26 20.68
C LYS A 154 12.07 -22.13 19.70
N TYR A 155 11.66 -20.89 19.40
CA TYR A 155 10.60 -20.64 18.44
C TYR A 155 10.98 -21.03 17.01
N GLU A 156 12.21 -20.76 16.57
CA GLU A 156 12.67 -21.16 15.23
C GLU A 156 12.65 -22.68 15.06
N ILE A 157 13.11 -23.44 16.06
CA ILE A 157 13.04 -24.91 16.04
C ILE A 157 11.57 -25.35 15.98
N TYR A 158 10.75 -24.89 16.93
CA TYR A 158 9.33 -25.25 17.01
C TYR A 158 8.57 -24.97 15.72
N ILE A 159 8.77 -23.81 15.10
CA ILE A 159 8.00 -23.44 13.92
C ILE A 159 8.45 -24.22 12.69
N ARG A 160 9.74 -24.55 12.57
CA ARG A 160 10.26 -25.40 11.49
C ARG A 160 9.68 -26.81 11.55
N GLU A 161 9.59 -27.40 12.74
CA GLU A 161 8.91 -28.68 12.94
C GLU A 161 7.41 -28.58 12.60
N LYS A 162 6.75 -27.51 13.06
CA LYS A 162 5.30 -27.31 12.85
C LYS A 162 4.90 -27.23 11.37
N ILE A 163 5.72 -26.59 10.54
CA ILE A 163 5.46 -26.41 9.11
C ILE A 163 5.77 -27.65 8.27
N GLU A 164 6.32 -28.73 8.84
CA GLU A 164 6.53 -29.98 8.10
C GLU A 164 5.21 -30.63 7.66
N THR A 165 4.12 -30.30 8.35
CA THR A 165 2.78 -30.73 7.93
C THR A 165 2.30 -29.93 6.72
N GLU A 166 1.82 -30.62 5.68
CA GLU A 166 1.29 -30.01 4.45
C GLU A 166 0.24 -28.91 4.69
N ALA A 167 -0.63 -29.11 5.69
CA ALA A 167 -1.66 -28.13 6.03
C ALA A 167 -1.06 -26.81 6.55
N VAL A 168 -0.08 -26.88 7.45
CA VAL A 168 0.56 -25.68 8.01
C VAL A 168 1.52 -25.05 6.99
N TYR A 169 2.17 -25.85 6.16
CA TYR A 169 3.00 -25.34 5.07
C TYR A 169 2.19 -24.48 4.09
N LYS A 170 0.99 -24.93 3.71
CA LYS A 170 0.09 -24.13 2.87
C LYS A 170 -0.32 -22.81 3.52
N GLU A 171 -0.60 -22.82 4.82
CA GLU A 171 -0.87 -21.61 5.59
C GLU A 171 0.34 -20.65 5.62
N LEU A 172 1.57 -21.18 5.71
CA LEU A 172 2.80 -20.36 5.65
C LEU A 172 2.86 -19.60 4.33
N LEU A 173 2.62 -20.28 3.20
CA LEU A 173 2.67 -19.65 1.88
C LEU A 173 1.63 -18.54 1.70
N GLN A 174 0.49 -18.61 2.40
CA GLN A 174 -0.53 -17.55 2.39
C GLN A 174 -0.06 -16.24 3.06
N LEU A 175 1.05 -16.27 3.82
CA LEU A 175 1.67 -15.06 4.38
C LEU A 175 2.41 -14.23 3.31
N ASN A 176 2.61 -14.76 2.11
CA ASN A 176 3.26 -14.03 1.02
C ASN A 176 2.45 -12.78 0.63
N GLY A 177 3.11 -11.63 0.61
CA GLY A 177 2.51 -10.32 0.39
C GLY A 177 1.73 -9.72 1.57
N LYS A 178 1.75 -10.33 2.76
CA LYS A 178 0.99 -9.83 3.93
C LYS A 178 1.84 -8.99 4.89
N ASN A 179 1.18 -8.13 5.66
CA ASN A 179 1.76 -7.48 6.84
C ASN A 179 1.58 -8.38 8.06
N LEU A 180 2.67 -8.86 8.63
CA LEU A 180 2.68 -9.72 9.81
C LEU A 180 2.74 -8.86 11.08
N GLY A 181 1.59 -8.75 11.74
CA GLY A 181 1.41 -7.88 12.89
C GLY A 181 1.88 -8.50 14.20
N CYS A 182 2.87 -7.89 14.85
CA CYS A 182 3.40 -8.33 16.13
C CYS A 182 3.65 -7.19 17.12
N TRP A 183 3.63 -7.50 18.42
CA TRP A 183 3.88 -6.57 19.52
C TRP A 183 5.37 -6.42 19.88
N CYS A 184 6.22 -7.36 19.47
CA CYS A 184 7.65 -7.38 19.82
C CYS A 184 8.45 -6.29 19.10
N LYS A 185 8.06 -5.91 17.87
CA LYS A 185 8.75 -4.82 17.16
C LYS A 185 8.80 -3.55 18.02
N PRO A 186 9.82 -2.69 17.86
CA PRO A 186 10.96 -2.81 16.92
C PRO A 186 12.07 -3.77 17.37
N GLU A 187 11.95 -4.41 18.53
CA GLU A 187 12.92 -5.36 19.05
C GLU A 187 12.90 -6.67 18.22
N GLU A 188 13.85 -7.57 18.47
CA GLU A 188 13.88 -8.89 17.84
C GLU A 188 12.53 -9.59 18.00
N CYS A 189 11.99 -10.05 16.87
CA CYS A 189 10.60 -10.49 16.77
C CYS A 189 10.52 -11.89 16.16
N HIS A 190 9.61 -12.71 16.68
CA HIS A 190 9.33 -14.03 16.11
C HIS A 190 8.80 -13.94 14.68
N GLY A 191 8.19 -12.80 14.31
CA GLY A 191 7.79 -12.51 12.94
C GLY A 191 8.98 -12.43 11.97
N ASP A 192 10.16 -12.04 12.42
CA ASP A 192 11.36 -12.00 11.57
C ASP A 192 11.80 -13.43 11.20
N ILE A 193 11.65 -14.38 12.13
CA ILE A 193 11.90 -15.81 11.89
C ILE A 193 10.88 -16.37 10.89
N LEU A 194 9.59 -16.06 11.05
CA LEU A 194 8.57 -16.45 10.06
C LEU A 194 8.86 -15.90 8.68
N LEU A 195 9.28 -14.64 8.59
CA LEU A 195 9.62 -14.00 7.33
C LEU A 195 10.84 -14.65 6.68
N LYS A 196 11.86 -15.03 7.47
CA LYS A 196 13.03 -15.80 7.00
C LYS A 196 12.60 -17.13 6.40
N ILE A 197 11.82 -17.91 7.13
CA ILE A 197 11.32 -19.23 6.70
C ILE A 197 10.43 -19.12 5.46
N LEU A 198 9.57 -18.10 5.39
CA LEU A 198 8.74 -17.85 4.21
C LEU A 198 9.59 -17.58 2.97
N LYS A 199 10.67 -16.80 3.08
CA LYS A 199 11.60 -16.56 1.96
C LYS A 199 12.27 -17.86 1.51
N GLU A 200 12.80 -18.63 2.47
CA GLU A 200 13.39 -19.96 2.18
C GLU A 200 12.40 -20.90 1.48
N ALA A 201 11.11 -20.81 1.77
CA ALA A 201 10.07 -21.61 1.14
C ALA A 201 9.70 -21.13 -0.28
N LEU A 202 9.78 -19.83 -0.55
CA LEU A 202 9.46 -19.23 -1.85
C LEU A 202 10.62 -19.30 -2.85
N ASP A 203 11.84 -19.48 -2.37
CA ASP A 203 13.06 -19.58 -3.19
C ASP A 203 13.37 -21.03 -3.64
N LYS A 204 12.59 -22.02 -3.19
CA LYS A 204 12.66 -23.43 -3.62
C LYS A 204 11.88 -23.66 -4.90
#